data_AF-A0A3F2S1J2-F1
#
_entry.id   AF-A0A3F2S1J2-F1
#
_cell.length_a   1.000
_cell.length_b   1.000
_cell.length_c   1.000
_cell.angle_alpha   90.00
_cell.angle_beta   90.00
_cell.angle_gamma   90.00
#
_symmetry.space_group_name_H-M   'P 1'
#
loop_
_entity.id
_entity.type
_entity.pdbx_description
1 polymer ?
#
loop_
_entity_poly.entity_id
_entity_poly.type
_entity_poly.pdbx_seq_one_letter_code
_entity_poly.pdbx_strand_id
1 'polypeptide(L)'
;MLIEWLVLHKTVSNSIKGALLVSTAGSLIAGSTDMMSDVRGGYSLVLMQNLLLGFLFERDEVAAFPYLNDPRFVVGMGLLCSMCVLYQFSVQLCTFRTSALTTTVTGNIKDLFATVGGYLLFPDAPLGTANILGVALSFIGSYSFSYIRYRALVHQKTI
;
A
#
# COMPACT_ATOMS: atom_id res chain seq x y z
N MET A 1 9.14 -8.35 4.64
CA MET A 1 9.36 -9.66 3.99
C MET A 1 10.63 -9.68 3.14
N LEU A 2 10.79 -8.81 2.13
CA LEU A 2 12.05 -8.68 1.36
C LEU A 2 13.26 -8.37 2.24
N ILE A 3 13.12 -7.41 3.17
CA ILE A 3 14.18 -7.05 4.14
C ILE A 3 14.51 -8.22 5.08
N GLU A 4 13.51 -9.03 5.46
CA GLU A 4 13.75 -10.22 6.31
C GLU A 4 14.51 -11.31 5.53
N TRP A 5 14.29 -11.43 4.23
CA TRP A 5 15.09 -12.30 3.36
C TRP A 5 16.52 -11.75 3.14
N LEU A 6 16.65 -10.46 2.85
CA LEU A 6 17.93 -9.78 2.56
C LEU A 6 18.83 -9.64 3.79
N VAL A 7 18.24 -9.39 4.97
CA VAL A 7 18.98 -9.10 6.22
C VAL A 7 19.07 -10.34 7.12
N LEU A 8 18.01 -11.16 7.21
CA LEU A 8 17.95 -12.29 8.15
C LEU A 8 18.40 -13.62 7.53
N HIS A 9 18.78 -13.64 6.24
CA HIS A 9 19.26 -14.83 5.50
C HIS A 9 18.40 -16.10 5.66
N LYS A 10 17.11 -15.93 5.99
CA LYS A 10 16.22 -17.04 6.29
C LYS A 10 15.99 -17.87 5.02
N THR A 11 16.07 -19.19 5.13
CA THR A 11 15.92 -20.12 3.99
C THR A 11 14.46 -20.19 3.54
N VAL A 12 14.11 -19.29 2.62
CA VAL A 12 12.77 -19.23 2.02
C VAL A 12 12.67 -20.21 0.84
N SER A 13 11.58 -20.97 0.77
CA SER A 13 11.30 -21.90 -0.33
C SER A 13 11.24 -21.19 -1.68
N ASN A 14 11.73 -21.83 -2.75
CA ASN A 14 11.81 -21.25 -4.08
C ASN A 14 10.43 -20.80 -4.62
N SER A 15 9.35 -21.48 -4.24
CA SER A 15 7.98 -21.07 -4.60
C SER A 15 7.55 -19.75 -3.96
N ILE A 16 8.01 -19.48 -2.74
CA ILE A 16 7.71 -18.24 -2.01
C ILE A 16 8.49 -17.08 -2.63
N LYS A 17 9.75 -17.32 -3.03
CA LYS A 17 10.56 -16.32 -3.77
C LYS A 17 9.91 -15.92 -5.08
N GLY A 18 9.42 -16.89 -5.86
CA GLY A 18 8.72 -16.64 -7.12
C GLY A 18 7.47 -15.77 -6.94
N ALA A 19 6.62 -16.09 -5.97
CA ALA A 19 5.41 -15.31 -5.68
C ALA A 19 5.73 -13.85 -5.28
N LEU A 20 6.79 -13.66 -4.49
CA LEU A 20 7.24 -12.33 -4.07
C LEU A 20 7.74 -11.51 -5.27
N LEU A 21 8.55 -12.12 -6.14
CA LEU A 21 9.05 -11.50 -7.37
C LEU A 21 7.92 -11.10 -8.32
N VAL A 22 6.95 -11.98 -8.52
CA VAL A 22 5.76 -11.70 -9.35
C VAL A 22 4.97 -10.53 -8.79
N SER A 23 4.74 -10.50 -7.47
CA SER A 23 4.04 -9.38 -6.84
C SER A 23 4.79 -8.06 -7.00
N THR A 24 6.09 -8.03 -6.77
CA THR A 24 6.90 -6.82 -6.97
C THR A 24 6.96 -6.37 -8.42
N ALA A 25 7.09 -7.30 -9.37
CA ALA A 25 7.09 -6.97 -10.79
C ALA A 25 5.75 -6.38 -11.23
N GLY A 26 4.63 -6.95 -10.78
CA GLY A 26 3.28 -6.42 -11.04
C GLY A 26 3.10 -4.99 -10.50
N SER A 27 3.53 -4.74 -9.26
CA SER A 27 3.48 -3.39 -8.67
C SER A 27 4.36 -2.38 -9.41
N LEU A 28 5.53 -2.80 -9.90
CA LEU A 28 6.40 -1.94 -10.71
C LEU A 28 5.79 -1.63 -12.08
N ILE A 29 5.20 -2.62 -12.74
CA ILE A 29 4.51 -2.43 -14.03
C ILE A 29 3.34 -1.45 -13.85
N ALA A 30 2.53 -1.65 -12.82
CA ALA A 30 1.43 -0.74 -12.48
C ALA A 30 1.95 0.70 -12.28
N GLY A 31 2.92 0.89 -11.40
CA GLY A 31 3.48 2.22 -11.12
C GLY A 31 4.22 2.87 -12.29
N SER A 32 4.86 2.08 -13.17
CA SER A 32 5.56 2.59 -14.35
C SER A 32 4.61 3.06 -15.47
N THR A 33 3.37 2.60 -15.45
CA THR A 33 2.36 2.91 -16.47
C THR A 33 1.28 3.85 -15.94
N ASP A 34 1.38 4.27 -14.68
CA ASP A 34 0.62 5.39 -14.14
C ASP A 34 1.03 6.67 -14.88
N MET A 35 0.15 7.18 -15.75
CA MET A 35 0.38 8.38 -16.56
C MET A 35 0.47 9.68 -15.72
N MET A 36 0.26 9.59 -14.41
CA MET A 36 0.55 10.62 -13.41
C MET A 36 2.03 10.63 -12.96
N SER A 37 2.85 9.72 -13.51
CA SER A 37 4.30 9.75 -13.41
C SER A 37 4.89 10.90 -14.22
N ASP A 38 4.65 12.14 -13.78
CA ASP A 38 5.69 13.12 -14.00
C ASP A 38 6.93 12.59 -13.26
N VAL A 39 7.89 12.08 -14.03
CA VAL A 39 9.20 11.59 -13.60
C VAL A 39 9.91 12.62 -12.71
N ARG A 40 9.47 13.88 -12.73
CA ARG A 40 10.03 14.98 -11.96
C ARG A 40 9.46 15.17 -10.54
N GLY A 41 8.37 14.53 -10.14
CA GLY A 41 7.70 14.90 -8.88
C GLY A 41 7.04 13.80 -8.06
N GLY A 42 6.14 12.98 -8.62
CA GLY A 42 5.15 12.25 -7.79
C GLY A 42 5.74 11.23 -6.80
N TYR A 43 6.45 10.22 -7.32
CA TYR A 43 6.96 9.13 -6.47
C TYR A 43 8.15 9.55 -5.60
N SER A 44 9.00 10.45 -6.11
CA SER A 44 10.12 11.01 -5.35
C SER A 44 9.62 11.91 -4.23
N LEU A 45 8.59 12.73 -4.44
CA LEU A 45 7.96 13.54 -3.40
C LEU A 45 7.31 12.68 -2.32
N VAL A 46 6.63 11.60 -2.66
CA VAL A 46 6.03 10.70 -1.65
C VAL A 46 7.11 9.99 -0.81
N LEU A 47 8.21 9.54 -1.44
CA LEU A 47 9.36 8.95 -0.72
C LEU A 47 10.09 9.99 0.14
N MET A 48 10.25 11.21 -0.36
CA MET A 48 10.92 12.32 0.31
C MET A 48 10.08 12.90 1.46
N GLN A 49 8.75 12.91 1.31
CA GLN A 49 7.79 13.33 2.34
C GLN A 49 7.75 12.33 3.50
N ASN A 50 7.90 11.03 3.23
CA ASN A 50 8.01 10.02 4.27
C ASN A 50 9.31 10.10 5.10
N LEU A 51 10.35 10.75 4.57
CA LEU A 51 11.66 10.79 5.22
C LEU A 51 11.86 12.00 6.14
N LEU A 52 11.54 13.24 5.75
CA LEU A 52 11.89 14.40 6.59
C LEU A 52 11.15 15.75 6.35
N LEU A 53 10.25 15.90 5.38
CA LEU A 53 9.99 17.25 4.82
C LEU A 53 8.60 17.91 5.01
N GLY A 54 7.62 17.27 5.66
CA GLY A 54 6.28 17.86 5.79
C GLY A 54 6.20 19.12 6.68
N PHE A 55 7.14 19.32 7.60
CA PHE A 55 7.10 20.44 8.56
C PHE A 55 7.94 21.66 8.16
N LEU A 56 8.90 21.49 7.23
CA LEU A 56 9.92 22.49 6.91
C LEU A 56 9.79 23.10 5.51
N PHE A 57 9.18 22.41 4.53
CA PHE A 57 9.23 22.85 3.13
C PHE A 57 7.90 23.35 2.57
N GLU A 58 6.77 22.76 2.98
CA GLU A 58 5.42 23.12 2.47
C GLU A 58 4.70 24.18 3.33
N ARG A 59 5.34 24.71 4.37
CA ARG A 59 4.74 25.71 5.28
C ARG A 59 4.20 26.92 4.53
N ASP A 60 4.98 27.43 3.58
CA ASP A 60 4.66 28.65 2.85
C ASP A 60 3.54 28.41 1.82
N GLU A 61 3.51 27.25 1.16
CA GLU A 61 2.43 26.86 0.23
C GLU A 61 1.12 26.58 0.95
N VAL A 62 1.16 25.89 2.09
CA VAL A 62 -0.04 25.62 2.90
C VAL A 62 -0.57 26.92 3.49
N ALA A 63 0.30 27.83 3.96
CA ALA A 63 -0.12 29.14 4.46
C ALA A 63 -0.75 30.03 3.38
N ALA A 64 -0.36 29.85 2.11
CA ALA A 64 -0.92 30.58 0.97
C ALA A 64 -2.24 30.00 0.44
N PHE A 65 -2.70 28.85 0.95
CA PHE A 65 -3.92 28.22 0.45
C PHE A 65 -5.18 29.04 0.83
N PRO A 66 -5.97 29.52 -0.14
CA PRO A 66 -7.01 30.52 0.10
C PRO A 66 -8.20 30.00 0.93
N TYR A 67 -8.43 28.69 0.97
CA TYR A 67 -9.54 28.07 1.71
C TYR A 67 -9.15 27.58 3.11
N LEU A 68 -7.94 27.90 3.60
CA LEU A 68 -7.46 27.42 4.90
C LEU A 68 -8.37 27.85 6.07
N ASN A 69 -8.99 29.03 5.96
CA ASN A 69 -9.92 29.57 6.95
C ASN A 69 -11.39 29.27 6.65
N ASP A 70 -11.71 28.55 5.56
CA ASP A 70 -13.09 28.17 5.28
C ASP A 70 -13.54 27.13 6.32
N PRO A 71 -14.61 27.40 7.10
CA PRO A 71 -15.10 26.47 8.12
C PRO A 71 -15.46 25.09 7.56
N ARG A 72 -15.87 25.00 6.29
CA ARG A 72 -16.18 23.72 5.62
C ARG A 72 -14.92 22.88 5.43
N PHE A 73 -13.83 23.53 5.03
CA PHE A 73 -12.54 22.89 4.85
C PHE A 73 -11.97 22.41 6.20
N VAL A 74 -12.01 23.26 7.22
CA VAL A 74 -11.49 22.93 8.57
C VAL A 74 -12.27 21.77 9.19
N VAL A 75 -13.60 21.77 9.10
CA VAL A 75 -14.44 20.67 9.61
C VAL A 75 -14.19 19.39 8.82
N GLY A 76 -14.11 19.47 7.49
CA GLY A 76 -13.80 18.32 6.63
C GLY A 76 -12.43 17.71 6.95
N MET A 77 -11.41 18.55 7.11
CA MET A 77 -10.05 18.15 7.50
C MET A 77 -10.04 17.49 8.87
N GLY A 78 -10.69 18.08 9.87
CA GLY A 78 -10.78 17.51 11.22
C GLY A 78 -11.46 16.14 11.25
N LEU A 79 -12.54 15.96 10.48
CA LEU A 79 -13.22 14.68 10.34
C LEU A 79 -12.34 13.62 9.68
N LEU A 80 -11.66 13.95 8.58
CA LEU A 80 -10.76 13.04 7.88
C LEU A 80 -9.56 12.64 8.76
N CYS A 81 -8.96 13.59 9.49
CA CYS A 81 -7.91 13.30 10.46
C CYS A 81 -8.39 12.35 11.55
N SER A 82 -9.60 12.56 12.07
CA SER A 82 -10.19 11.69 13.10
C SER A 82 -10.42 10.26 12.58
N MET A 83 -10.95 10.11 11.36
CA MET A 83 -11.10 8.81 10.72
C MET A 83 -9.76 8.12 10.47
N CYS A 84 -8.72 8.86 10.09
CA CYS A 84 -7.37 8.34 9.90
C CYS A 84 -6.78 7.78 11.20
N VAL A 85 -6.92 8.49 12.32
CA VAL A 85 -6.45 8.02 13.64
C VAL A 85 -7.17 6.74 14.06
N LEU A 86 -8.51 6.70 13.91
CA LEU A 86 -9.30 5.51 14.24
C LEU A 86 -8.92 4.30 13.38
N TYR A 87 -8.70 4.52 12.09
CA TYR A 87 -8.24 3.50 11.16
C TYR A 87 -6.86 2.98 11.57
N GLN A 88 -5.90 3.87 11.87
CA GLN A 88 -4.54 3.48 12.25
C GLN A 88 -4.51 2.72 13.58
N PHE A 89 -5.33 3.12 14.55
CA PHE A 89 -5.51 2.40 15.81
C PHE A 89 -6.09 1.00 15.59
N SER A 90 -7.10 0.89 14.72
CA SER A 90 -7.73 -0.40 14.37
C SER A 90 -6.74 -1.38 13.74
N VAL A 91 -5.83 -0.89 12.88
CA VAL A 91 -4.76 -1.72 12.28
C VAL A 91 -3.78 -2.23 13.34
N GLN A 92 -3.39 -1.38 14.30
CA GLN A 92 -2.51 -1.81 15.39
C GLN A 92 -3.19 -2.84 16.28
N LEU A 93 -4.46 -2.63 16.65
CA LEU A 93 -5.21 -3.58 17.46
C LEU A 93 -5.41 -4.93 16.74
N CYS A 94 -5.69 -4.90 15.43
CA CYS A 94 -5.75 -6.09 14.59
C CYS A 94 -4.42 -6.86 14.61
N THR A 95 -3.30 -6.15 14.56
CA THR A 95 -1.96 -6.74 14.62
C THR A 95 -1.65 -7.36 15.98
N PHE A 96 -2.13 -6.76 17.07
CA PHE A 96 -1.98 -7.34 18.42
C PHE A 96 -2.79 -8.62 18.62
N ARG A 97 -3.97 -8.72 17.99
CA ARG A 97 -4.90 -9.85 18.19
C ARG A 97 -4.69 -10.97 17.19
N THR A 98 -4.05 -10.71 16.07
CA THR A 98 -3.99 -11.65 14.94
C THR A 98 -2.55 -12.06 14.60
N SER A 99 -2.39 -13.25 14.03
CA SER A 99 -1.09 -13.72 13.57
C SER A 99 -0.54 -12.86 12.41
N ALA A 100 0.78 -12.79 12.28
CA ALA A 100 1.45 -12.05 11.21
C ALA A 100 0.98 -12.46 9.80
N LEU A 101 0.63 -13.74 9.57
CA LEU A 101 0.11 -14.22 8.29
C LEU A 101 -1.27 -13.61 7.99
N THR A 102 -2.15 -13.59 8.99
CA THR A 102 -3.49 -13.04 8.82
C THR A 102 -3.44 -11.53 8.59
N THR A 103 -2.55 -10.82 9.28
CA THR A 103 -2.33 -9.38 9.06
C THR A 103 -1.90 -9.11 7.62
N THR A 104 -1.01 -9.92 7.05
CA THR A 104 -0.61 -9.75 5.63
C THR A 104 -1.75 -10.05 4.65
N VAL A 105 -2.56 -11.07 4.91
CA VAL A 105 -3.70 -11.42 4.04
C VAL A 105 -4.77 -10.33 4.08
N THR A 106 -5.16 -9.89 5.28
CA THR A 106 -6.16 -8.83 5.46
C THR A 106 -5.67 -7.50 4.90
N GLY A 107 -4.37 -7.21 5.01
CA GLY A 107 -3.74 -6.05 4.38
C GLY A 107 -3.92 -6.05 2.86
N ASN A 108 -3.61 -7.15 2.20
CA ASN A 108 -3.78 -7.29 0.75
C ASN A 108 -5.25 -7.16 0.30
N ILE A 109 -6.18 -7.68 1.09
CA ILE A 109 -7.63 -7.54 0.84
C ILE A 109 -8.06 -6.07 0.96
N LYS A 110 -7.60 -5.38 2.01
CA LYS A 110 -7.86 -3.95 2.17
C LYS A 110 -7.33 -3.16 0.98
N ASP A 111 -6.09 -3.43 0.54
CA ASP A 111 -5.49 -2.73 -0.59
C ASP A 111 -6.30 -2.98 -1.87
N LEU A 112 -6.79 -4.19 -2.09
CA LEU A 112 -7.71 -4.49 -3.20
C LEU A 112 -8.98 -3.65 -3.15
N PHE A 113 -9.64 -3.55 -1.99
CA PHE A 113 -10.83 -2.72 -1.84
C PHE A 113 -10.54 -1.23 -2.06
N ALA A 114 -9.40 -0.74 -1.56
CA ALA A 114 -8.99 0.64 -1.76
C ALA A 114 -8.73 0.94 -3.25
N THR A 115 -8.04 0.05 -3.97
CA THR A 115 -7.77 0.20 -5.40
C THR A 115 -9.06 0.14 -6.23
N VAL A 116 -9.93 -0.84 -5.98
CA VAL A 116 -11.22 -0.95 -6.67
C VAL A 116 -12.10 0.27 -6.36
N GLY A 117 -12.17 0.69 -5.11
CA GLY A 117 -12.89 1.90 -4.70
C GLY A 117 -12.35 3.16 -5.38
N GLY A 118 -11.02 3.28 -5.51
CA GLY A 118 -10.38 4.37 -6.24
C GLY A 118 -10.79 4.40 -7.71
N TYR A 119 -10.76 3.26 -8.40
CA TYR A 119 -11.20 3.17 -9.79
C TYR A 119 -12.68 3.48 -9.99
N LEU A 120 -13.53 3.14 -9.02
CA LEU A 120 -14.97 3.42 -9.09
C LEU A 120 -15.32 4.89 -8.77
N LEU A 121 -14.60 5.51 -7.83
CA LEU A 121 -14.86 6.88 -7.39
C LEU A 121 -14.23 7.94 -8.32
N PHE A 122 -13.16 7.60 -9.03
CA PHE A 122 -12.45 8.50 -9.93
C PHE A 122 -12.40 7.94 -11.37
N PRO A 123 -13.54 7.87 -12.07
CA PRO A 123 -13.63 7.32 -13.42
C PRO A 123 -12.87 8.15 -14.47
N ASP A 124 -12.55 9.41 -14.18
CA ASP A 124 -11.83 10.31 -15.08
C ASP A 124 -10.30 10.09 -15.07
N ALA A 125 -9.80 9.18 -14.23
CA ALA A 125 -8.38 8.84 -14.22
C ALA A 125 -8.01 8.05 -15.49
N PRO A 126 -6.92 8.39 -16.20
CA PRO A 126 -6.48 7.66 -17.39
C PRO A 126 -5.95 6.27 -17.01
N LEU A 127 -6.86 5.29 -16.91
CA LEU A 127 -6.54 3.90 -16.63
C LEU A 127 -5.98 3.23 -17.90
N GLY A 128 -4.66 3.18 -18.01
CA GLY A 128 -3.99 2.37 -19.02
C GLY A 128 -4.26 0.88 -18.80
N THR A 129 -4.44 0.12 -19.89
CA THR A 129 -4.61 -1.34 -19.81
C THR A 129 -3.43 -2.04 -19.14
N ALA A 130 -2.22 -1.49 -19.29
CA ALA A 130 -1.02 -1.98 -18.63
C ALA A 130 -1.03 -1.78 -17.10
N ASN A 131 -1.68 -0.72 -16.59
CA ASN A 131 -1.84 -0.49 -15.16
C ASN A 131 -2.73 -1.57 -14.54
N ILE A 132 -3.90 -1.81 -15.14
CA ILE A 132 -4.86 -2.84 -14.69
C ILE A 132 -4.18 -4.22 -14.67
N LEU A 133 -3.40 -4.55 -15.70
CA LEU A 133 -2.64 -5.79 -15.76
C LEU A 133 -1.55 -5.88 -14.68
N GLY A 134 -0.81 -4.79 -14.44
CA GLY A 134 0.20 -4.72 -13.38
C GLY A 134 -0.41 -4.92 -11.99
N VAL A 135 -1.52 -4.24 -11.70
CA VAL A 135 -2.27 -4.37 -10.45
C VAL A 135 -2.80 -5.79 -10.27
N ALA A 136 -3.41 -6.37 -11.30
CA ALA A 136 -3.89 -7.76 -11.27
C ALA A 136 -2.75 -8.75 -10.99
N LEU A 137 -1.61 -8.60 -11.67
CA LEU A 137 -0.42 -9.44 -11.47
C LEU A 137 0.12 -9.30 -10.05
N SER A 138 0.11 -8.08 -9.49
CA SER A 138 0.55 -7.83 -8.11
C SER A 138 -0.31 -8.57 -7.09
N PHE A 139 -1.64 -8.50 -7.23
CA PHE A 139 -2.56 -9.23 -6.37
C PHE A 139 -2.38 -10.73 -6.50
N ILE A 140 -2.28 -11.28 -7.71
CA ILE A 140 -2.06 -12.71 -7.93
C ILE A 140 -0.80 -13.18 -7.20
N GLY A 141 0.31 -12.45 -7.31
CA GLY A 141 1.56 -12.77 -6.59
C GLY A 141 1.38 -12.72 -5.07
N SER A 142 0.74 -11.67 -4.56
CA SER A 142 0.49 -11.45 -3.13
C SER A 142 -0.43 -12.50 -2.48
N TYR A 143 -1.49 -12.92 -3.16
CA TYR A 143 -2.38 -14.00 -2.69
C TYR A 143 -1.73 -15.38 -2.82
N SER A 144 -0.99 -15.64 -3.89
CA SER A 144 -0.23 -16.89 -4.06
C SER A 144 0.81 -17.07 -2.95
N PHE A 145 1.54 -16.00 -2.60
CA PHE A 145 2.46 -16.00 -1.46
C PHE A 145 1.76 -16.39 -0.15
N SER A 146 0.62 -15.75 0.13
CA SER A 146 -0.17 -16.02 1.33
C SER A 146 -0.65 -17.47 1.40
N TYR A 147 -1.10 -18.02 0.28
CA TYR A 147 -1.55 -19.42 0.19
C TYR A 147 -0.43 -20.42 0.44
N ILE A 148 0.75 -20.23 -0.17
CA ILE A 148 1.91 -21.11 0.02
C ILE A 148 2.38 -21.07 1.47
N ARG A 149 2.42 -19.87 2.08
CA ARG A 149 2.78 -19.69 3.49
C ARG A 149 1.77 -20.35 4.43
N TYR A 150 0.48 -20.22 4.16
CA TYR A 150 -0.56 -20.92 4.92
C TYR A 150 -0.38 -22.44 4.87
N ARG A 151 -0.19 -23.02 3.68
CA ARG A 151 0.06 -24.45 3.49
C ARG A 151 1.30 -24.94 4.24
N ALA A 152 2.39 -24.17 4.23
CA ALA A 152 3.61 -24.50 4.96
C ALA A 152 3.40 -24.53 6.49
N LEU A 153 2.63 -23.59 7.03
CA LEU A 153 2.30 -23.56 8.46
C LEU A 153 1.38 -24.73 8.87
N VAL A 154 0.39 -25.07 8.04
CA VAL A 154 -0.52 -26.20 8.31
C VAL A 154 0.26 -27.51 8.35
N HIS A 155 1.14 -27.75 7.38
CA HIS A 155 1.96 -28.97 7.34
C HIS A 155 2.90 -29.11 8.55
N GLN A 156 3.42 -28.00 9.09
CA GLN A 156 4.25 -28.00 10.31
C GLN A 156 3.48 -28.40 11.57
N LYS A 157 2.16 -28.18 11.61
CA LYS A 157 1.33 -28.44 12.81
C LYS A 157 0.83 -29.88 12.90
N THR A 158 1.01 -30.66 11.83
CA THR A 158 0.60 -32.07 11.70
C THR A 158 1.73 -33.09 11.96
N ILE A 159 2.94 -32.62 12.30
CA ILE A 159 4.10 -33.43 12.73
C ILE A 159 4.30 -33.18 14.22
#